data_AF-A0A9X0FHH1-F1
#
_entry.id   AF-A0A9X0FHH1-F1
#
_cell.length_a   1.000
_cell.length_b   1.000
_cell.length_c   1.000
_cell.angle_alpha   90.00
_cell.angle_beta   90.00
_cell.angle_gamma   90.00
#
_symmetry.space_group_name_H-M   'P 1'
#
loop_
_entity.id
_entity.type
_entity.pdbx_description
1 polymer ?
#
loop_
_entity_poly.entity_id
_entity_poly.type
_entity_poly.pdbx_seq_one_letter_code
_entity_poly.pdbx_strand_id
1 'polypeptide(L)'
;MKKILPLLVVATLGLAACSGPSPDDLRRSDPEGSTACIHYGGSLTAPGDIGQTNRQKAAEHGSAASTDSIRNAVSTDASGQPVITDDEAFAAACEQQGFDFKR
;
A
#
# COMPACT_ATOMS: atom_id res chain seq x y z
N MET A 1 -32.25 44.85 32.70
CA MET A 1 -30.85 44.79 32.23
C MET A 1 -30.19 43.51 32.75
N LYS A 2 -29.30 42.92 31.97
CA LYS A 2 -28.61 41.60 32.13
C LYS A 2 -29.32 40.39 31.52
N LYS A 3 -28.67 39.48 30.79
CA LYS A 3 -27.36 39.42 30.10
C LYS A 3 -27.34 38.03 29.39
N ILE A 4 -26.93 38.00 28.12
CA ILE A 4 -26.00 37.00 27.53
C ILE A 4 -26.53 35.58 27.20
N LEU A 5 -26.83 35.40 25.91
CA LEU A 5 -26.46 34.32 24.96
C LEU A 5 -26.87 32.83 25.18
N PRO A 6 -27.43 32.17 24.13
CA PRO A 6 -27.26 30.74 23.90
C PRO A 6 -26.10 30.55 22.90
N LEU A 7 -24.85 30.55 23.37
CA LEU A 7 -23.71 30.26 22.52
C LEU A 7 -23.45 28.74 22.55
N LEU A 8 -23.74 28.09 21.43
CA LEU A 8 -22.94 26.99 20.87
C LEU A 8 -22.61 25.85 21.84
N VAL A 9 -23.56 24.94 22.08
CA VAL A 9 -23.21 23.52 22.27
C VAL A 9 -23.01 22.93 20.88
N VAL A 10 -21.99 23.43 20.18
CA VAL A 10 -21.52 22.89 18.92
C VAL A 10 -20.57 21.75 19.24
N ALA A 11 -20.99 20.57 18.81
CA ALA A 11 -20.13 19.51 18.31
C ALA A 11 -18.88 19.19 19.15
N THR A 12 -19.09 18.55 20.30
CA THR A 12 -18.07 17.65 20.88
C THR A 12 -18.22 16.22 20.33
N LEU A 13 -18.62 16.05 19.07
CA LEU A 13 -18.11 14.92 18.27
C LEU A 13 -16.67 15.28 17.91
N GLY A 14 -15.82 15.29 18.93
CA GLY A 14 -14.38 15.39 18.76
C GLY A 14 -13.97 14.18 17.94
N LEU A 15 -13.72 14.44 16.66
CA LEU A 15 -12.90 13.67 15.75
C LEU A 15 -12.01 12.67 16.49
N ALA A 16 -12.53 11.45 16.72
CA ALA A 16 -11.67 10.30 16.62
C ALA A 16 -11.23 10.31 15.15
N ALA A 17 -10.18 11.07 14.86
CA ALA A 17 -9.38 10.79 13.69
C ALA A 17 -9.02 9.33 13.85
N CYS A 18 -9.70 8.46 13.11
CA CYS A 18 -9.24 7.10 12.89
C CYS A 18 -7.91 7.28 12.17
N SER A 19 -6.85 7.55 12.93
CA SER A 19 -5.48 7.43 12.48
C SER A 19 -5.38 5.99 12.03
N GLY A 20 -5.48 5.80 10.70
CA GLY A 20 -5.35 4.50 10.08
C GLY A 20 -4.04 3.83 10.54
N PRO A 21 -3.91 2.53 10.33
CA PRO A 21 -2.70 1.81 10.70
C PRO A 21 -1.46 2.55 10.16
N SER A 22 -0.44 2.68 11.00
CA SER A 22 0.81 3.29 10.56
C SER A 22 1.45 2.44 9.45
N PRO A 23 2.36 2.98 8.62
CA PRO A 23 3.10 2.18 7.66
C PRO A 23 3.81 0.97 8.30
N ASP A 24 4.30 1.11 9.53
CA ASP A 24 4.91 0.02 10.28
C ASP A 24 3.88 -1.05 10.67
N ASP A 25 2.67 -0.65 11.07
CA ASP A 25 1.59 -1.59 11.37
C ASP A 25 1.12 -2.32 10.11
N LEU A 26 1.00 -1.61 8.99
CA LEU A 26 0.65 -2.19 7.70
C LEU A 26 1.66 -3.26 7.29
N ARG A 27 2.96 -2.95 7.31
CA ARG A 27 4.02 -3.93 6.97
C ARG A 27 4.03 -5.14 7.90
N ARG A 28 3.73 -4.95 9.19
CA ARG A 28 3.63 -6.06 10.16
C ARG A 28 2.39 -6.92 9.94
N SER A 29 1.27 -6.30 9.56
CA SER A 29 0.01 -6.99 9.28
C SER A 29 -0.04 -7.64 7.90
N ASP A 30 0.84 -7.20 6.99
CA ASP A 30 0.97 -7.69 5.62
C ASP A 30 2.43 -7.99 5.26
N PRO A 31 3.02 -9.07 5.83
CA PRO A 31 4.41 -9.43 5.55
C PRO A 31 4.64 -9.78 4.07
N GLU A 32 3.64 -10.36 3.41
CA GLU A 32 3.68 -10.66 1.98
C GLU A 32 3.66 -9.37 1.15
N GLY A 33 2.75 -8.44 1.43
CA GLY A 33 2.73 -7.13 0.77
C GLY A 33 4.01 -6.32 1.00
N SER A 34 4.54 -6.32 2.23
CA SER A 34 5.82 -5.68 2.52
C SER A 34 6.96 -6.30 1.71
N THR A 35 6.99 -7.63 1.56
CA THR A 35 7.99 -8.34 0.76
C THR A 35 7.82 -8.05 -0.73
N ALA A 36 6.57 -7.97 -1.19
CA ALA A 36 6.22 -7.59 -2.56
C ALA A 36 6.76 -6.19 -2.90
N CYS A 37 6.59 -5.22 -2.00
CA CYS A 37 7.08 -3.85 -2.17
C CYS A 37 8.61 -3.75 -2.20
N ILE A 38 9.32 -4.55 -1.38
CA ILE A 38 10.78 -4.64 -1.42
C ILE A 38 11.24 -5.13 -2.79
N HIS A 39 10.65 -6.22 -3.28
CA HIS A 39 11.00 -6.78 -4.59
C HIS A 39 10.63 -5.85 -5.74
N TYR A 40 9.50 -5.14 -5.63
CA TYR A 40 9.11 -4.15 -6.63
C TYR A 40 10.15 -3.02 -6.74
N GLY A 41 10.57 -2.41 -5.62
CA GLY A 41 11.65 -1.42 -5.64
C GLY A 41 12.98 -1.97 -6.16
N GLY A 42 13.29 -3.23 -5.87
CA GLY A 42 14.44 -3.94 -6.44
C GLY A 42 14.34 -4.16 -7.95
N SER A 43 13.13 -4.28 -8.50
CA SER A 43 12.91 -4.43 -9.94
C SER A 43 13.13 -3.13 -10.72
N LEU A 44 12.84 -1.99 -10.10
CA LEU A 44 13.00 -0.66 -10.70
C LEU A 44 14.48 -0.23 -10.81
N THR A 45 15.32 -0.77 -9.93
CA THR A 45 16.72 -0.34 -9.79
C THR A 45 17.73 -1.35 -10.35
N ALA A 46 17.37 -2.63 -10.46
CA ALA A 46 18.24 -3.67 -10.98
C ALA A 46 18.10 -3.85 -12.50
N PRO A 47 19.22 -4.02 -13.25
CA PRO A 47 19.17 -4.25 -14.68
C PRO A 47 18.83 -5.70 -15.05
N GLY A 48 18.35 -5.89 -16.28
CA GLY A 48 18.24 -7.19 -16.95
C GLY A 48 17.46 -8.25 -16.17
N ASP A 49 18.00 -9.46 -16.14
CA ASP A 49 17.35 -10.64 -15.54
C ASP A 49 17.12 -10.49 -14.02
N ILE A 50 17.94 -9.70 -13.33
CA ILE A 50 17.77 -9.42 -11.90
C ILE A 50 16.52 -8.57 -11.69
N GLY A 51 16.34 -7.53 -12.51
CA GLY A 51 15.14 -6.70 -12.51
C GLY A 51 13.88 -7.51 -12.78
N GLN A 52 13.91 -8.38 -13.80
CA GLN A 52 12.80 -9.29 -14.10
C GLN A 52 12.50 -10.27 -12.96
N THR A 53 13.52 -10.90 -12.39
CA THR A 53 13.36 -11.82 -11.26
C THR A 53 12.73 -11.11 -10.05
N ASN A 54 13.18 -9.89 -9.76
CA ASN A 54 12.59 -9.08 -8.70
C ASN A 54 11.13 -8.72 -9.02
N ARG A 55 10.80 -8.39 -10.27
CA ARG A 55 9.42 -8.10 -10.67
C ARG A 55 8.52 -9.33 -10.53
N GLN A 56 9.01 -10.50 -10.89
CA GLN A 56 8.27 -11.75 -10.75
C GLN A 56 8.02 -12.07 -9.27
N LYS A 57 9.04 -11.95 -8.41
CA LYS A 57 8.87 -12.11 -6.96
C LYS A 57 7.90 -11.09 -6.37
N ALA A 58 7.94 -9.85 -6.85
CA ALA A 58 6.99 -8.81 -6.43
C ALA A 58 5.54 -9.22 -6.77
N ALA A 59 5.31 -9.80 -7.95
CA ALA A 59 3.99 -10.30 -8.34
C ALA A 59 3.57 -11.52 -7.50
N GLU A 60 4.48 -12.47 -7.26
CA GLU A 60 4.23 -13.66 -6.44
C GLU A 60 3.76 -13.28 -5.03
N HIS A 61 4.57 -12.48 -4.32
CA HIS A 61 4.22 -11.98 -2.99
C HIS A 61 3.00 -11.05 -3.03
N GLY A 62 2.89 -10.22 -4.07
CA GLY A 62 1.75 -9.31 -4.24
C GLY A 62 0.42 -10.05 -4.37
N SER A 63 0.38 -11.20 -5.03
CA SER A 63 -0.81 -12.05 -5.12
C SER A 63 -1.23 -12.64 -3.76
N ALA A 64 -0.28 -12.82 -2.85
CA ALA A 64 -0.49 -13.37 -1.51
C ALA A 64 -0.68 -12.29 -0.42
N ALA A 65 -0.53 -11.01 -0.75
CA ALA A 65 -0.63 -9.89 0.18
C ALA A 65 -1.98 -9.84 0.92
N SER A 66 -2.02 -9.44 2.18
CA SER A 66 -3.30 -9.17 2.87
C SER A 66 -3.87 -7.79 2.53
N THR A 67 -3.04 -6.87 2.01
CA THR A 67 -3.49 -5.57 1.49
C THR A 67 -4.21 -5.72 0.15
N ASP A 68 -5.48 -5.33 0.11
CA ASP A 68 -6.33 -5.42 -1.09
C ASP A 68 -5.76 -4.65 -2.29
N SER A 69 -5.22 -3.44 -2.08
CA SER A 69 -4.67 -2.63 -3.17
C SER A 69 -3.44 -3.27 -3.82
N ILE A 70 -2.59 -3.97 -3.04
CA ILE A 70 -1.46 -4.73 -3.57
C ILE A 70 -1.96 -5.93 -4.37
N ARG A 71 -2.86 -6.74 -3.79
CA ARG A 71 -3.40 -7.93 -4.50
C ARG A 71 -4.11 -7.57 -5.79
N ASN A 72 -4.92 -6.51 -5.78
CA ASN A 72 -5.73 -6.12 -6.94
C ASN A 72 -4.89 -5.59 -8.11
N ALA A 73 -3.65 -5.15 -7.85
CA ALA A 73 -2.70 -4.75 -8.89
C ALA A 73 -1.97 -5.95 -9.54
N VAL A 74 -2.19 -7.17 -9.02
CA VAL A 74 -1.66 -8.42 -9.55
C VAL A 74 -2.78 -9.24 -10.18
N SER A 75 -2.50 -9.81 -11.34
CA SER A 75 -3.39 -10.79 -12.00
C SER A 75 -2.64 -12.08 -12.27
N THR A 76 -3.33 -13.05 -12.84
CA THR A 76 -2.75 -14.31 -13.30
C THR A 76 -2.67 -14.30 -14.83
N ASP A 77 -1.50 -14.56 -15.38
CA ASP A 77 -1.31 -14.67 -16.82
C ASP A 77 -1.87 -15.98 -17.41
N ALA A 78 -1.75 -16.17 -18.72
CA ALA A 78 -2.23 -17.37 -19.41
C ALA A 78 -1.52 -18.67 -18.98
N SER A 79 -0.35 -18.56 -18.34
CA SER A 79 0.44 -19.69 -17.83
C SER A 79 0.15 -19.99 -16.36
N GLY A 80 -0.78 -19.26 -15.74
CA GLY A 80 -1.10 -19.41 -14.33
C GLY A 80 -0.14 -18.67 -13.39
N GLN A 81 0.72 -17.78 -13.90
CA GLN A 81 1.71 -17.08 -13.09
C GLN A 81 1.20 -15.70 -12.64
N PRO A 82 1.45 -15.29 -11.39
CA PRO A 82 1.19 -13.93 -10.94
C PRO A 82 2.00 -12.91 -11.75
N VAL A 83 1.34 -11.84 -12.21
CA VAL A 83 1.97 -10.72 -12.92
C VAL A 83 1.39 -9.40 -12.42
N ILE A 84 2.26 -8.41 -12.20
CA ILE A 84 1.82 -7.04 -11.91
C ILE A 84 1.23 -6.46 -13.21
N THR A 85 -0.06 -6.18 -13.20
CA THR A 85 -0.79 -5.65 -14.37
C THR A 85 -1.04 -4.16 -14.30
N ASP A 86 -0.91 -3.58 -13.11
CA ASP A 86 -1.06 -2.14 -12.88
C ASP A 86 0.11 -1.63 -12.03
N ASP A 87 1.19 -1.22 -12.69
CA ASP A 87 2.40 -0.75 -12.02
C ASP A 87 2.14 0.51 -11.19
N GLU A 88 1.23 1.40 -11.62
CA GLU A 88 0.93 2.64 -10.90
C GLU A 88 0.16 2.35 -9.61
N ALA A 89 -0.87 1.49 -9.68
CA ALA A 89 -1.61 1.06 -8.50
C ALA A 89 -0.72 0.28 -7.53
N PHE A 90 0.16 -0.59 -8.04
CA PHE A 90 1.09 -1.36 -7.22
C PHE A 90 2.08 -0.43 -6.48
N ALA A 91 2.67 0.54 -7.20
CA ALA A 91 3.56 1.54 -6.61
C ALA A 91 2.84 2.37 -5.53
N ALA A 92 1.64 2.87 -5.82
CA ALA A 92 0.85 3.67 -4.88
C ALA A 92 0.46 2.90 -3.62
N ALA A 93 0.16 1.60 -3.74
CA ALA A 93 -0.12 0.73 -2.60
C ALA A 93 1.12 0.55 -1.72
N CYS A 94 2.29 0.38 -2.32
CA CYS A 94 3.54 0.29 -1.58
C CYS A 94 3.95 1.63 -0.93
N GLU A 95 3.67 2.76 -1.56
CA GLU A 95 3.88 4.08 -0.96
C GLU A 95 3.01 4.32 0.30
N GLN A 96 1.80 3.75 0.34
CA GLN A 96 0.98 3.75 1.56
C GLN A 96 1.60 2.91 2.69
N GLN A 97 2.40 1.90 2.35
CA GLN A 97 3.23 1.16 3.30
C GLN A 97 4.56 1.86 3.59
N GLY A 98 4.76 3.11 3.13
CA GLY A 98 5.94 3.92 3.43
C GLY A 98 7.19 3.56 2.63
N PHE A 99 7.04 2.89 1.48
CA PHE A 99 8.11 2.75 0.49
C PHE A 99 8.18 4.00 -0.39
N ASP A 100 9.38 4.35 -0.86
CA ASP A 100 9.59 5.48 -1.78
C ASP A 100 10.36 4.96 -3.01
N PHE A 101 9.79 5.19 -4.19
CA PHE A 101 10.37 4.77 -5.45
C PHE A 101 10.77 5.99 -6.28
N LYS A 102 12.05 6.05 -6.65
CA LYS A 102 12.54 7.07 -7.58
C LYS A 102 12.02 6.73 -8.98
N ARG A 103 11.12 7.55 -9.49
CA ARG A 103 10.54 7.45 -10.85
C ARG A 103 11.28 8.36 -11.82
#